data_AF-A0A6A5CA09-F1
#
_entry.id   AF-A0A6A5CA09-F1
#
_cell.length_a   1.000
_cell.length_b   1.000
_cell.length_c   1.000
_cell.angle_alpha   90.00
_cell.angle_beta   90.00
_cell.angle_gamma   90.00
#
_symmetry.space_group_name_H-M   'P 1'
#
loop_
_entity.id
_entity.type
_entity.pdbx_description
1 polymer ?
#
loop_
_entity_poly.entity_id
_entity_poly.type
_entity_poly.pdbx_seq_one_letter_code
_entity_poly.pdbx_strand_id
1 'polypeptide(L)'
;MMPNNGDPMKQLFDWAVANSSPELLRSQAAHHQQQGTTLSLTPQQREVLEYIASQMKGNDPFTVMKKAYEVLQNTNSSMDETLEAMETIDDITSKIDYAIDFHKMGGTEYVFEHFLARSHPDPRADDPEIVLSALQLLCTCLHNNPKVQVEDLYQVRFFAYLEDQLKHYNKQSKALLKKLGTAFVALSSNQPKTLEKFAHHHVIESITNILHFENDENILSKFMMSLLSFMFADHKTAILGSELEHCWTKQEHSLKSFVETAITDFERMDLMEKTALFLKECARYPNTSFSFVAEAREILEKGIAFIKSNASQEDKEQLLPYFEIDNKLH
;
A
#
# COMPACT_ATOMS: atom_id res chain seq x y z
N MET A 1 29.46 8.88 40.11
CA MET A 1 30.63 8.73 39.23
C MET A 1 30.25 9.32 37.88
N MET A 2 30.73 10.52 37.58
CA MET A 2 30.54 11.16 36.27
C MET A 2 31.71 10.72 35.38
N PRO A 3 31.50 10.02 34.26
CA PRO A 3 32.60 9.74 33.35
C PRO A 3 32.83 10.93 32.42
N ASN A 4 34.11 11.24 32.23
CA ASN A 4 34.74 12.04 31.18
C ASN A 4 34.60 13.57 31.21
N ASN A 5 35.77 14.19 31.40
CA ASN A 5 36.18 15.55 31.04
C ASN A 5 36.07 15.81 29.51
N GLY A 6 34.89 15.63 28.93
CA GLY A 6 34.58 16.17 27.62
C GLY A 6 34.30 17.67 27.74
N ASP A 7 34.69 18.44 26.72
CA ASP A 7 34.32 19.85 26.60
C ASP A 7 32.80 20.00 26.84
N PRO A 8 32.35 20.74 27.87
CA PRO A 8 30.92 20.89 28.19
C PRO A 8 30.11 21.41 27.00
N MET A 9 30.73 22.22 26.11
CA MET A 9 30.11 22.67 24.88
C MET A 9 29.88 21.54 23.89
N LYS A 10 30.82 20.59 23.80
CA LYS A 10 30.68 19.41 22.95
C LYS A 10 29.58 18.49 23.44
N GLN A 11 29.46 18.29 24.75
CA GLN A 11 28.38 17.48 25.34
C GLN A 11 26.99 18.13 25.14
N LEU A 12 26.89 19.45 25.32
CA LEU A 12 25.67 20.20 25.05
C LEU A 12 25.28 20.14 23.57
N PHE A 13 26.28 20.18 22.69
CA PHE A 13 26.10 20.10 21.24
C PHE A 13 25.69 18.70 20.77
N ASP A 14 26.35 17.65 21.25
CA ASP A 14 25.99 16.26 20.96
C ASP A 14 24.56 15.96 21.45
N TRP A 15 24.17 16.50 22.62
CA TRP A 15 22.79 16.45 23.11
C TRP A 15 21.82 17.19 22.18
N ALA A 16 22.17 18.39 21.71
CA ALA A 16 21.31 19.17 20.82
C ALA A 16 21.13 18.48 19.45
N VAL A 17 22.17 17.86 18.89
CA VAL A 17 22.08 17.08 17.63
C VAL A 17 21.22 15.84 17.82
N ALA A 18 21.38 15.11 18.94
CA ALA A 18 20.59 13.92 19.22
C ALA A 18 19.10 14.20 19.51
N ASN A 19 18.76 15.44 19.92
CA ASN A 19 17.41 15.83 20.30
C ASN A 19 16.75 16.85 19.34
N SER A 20 17.41 17.20 18.23
CA SER A 20 16.85 18.06 17.17
C SER A 20 16.34 17.23 15.99
N SER A 21 15.31 17.70 15.29
CA SER A 21 14.83 17.04 14.06
C SER A 21 15.89 17.17 12.95
N PRO A 22 16.33 16.04 12.36
CA PRO A 22 17.25 16.05 11.22
C PRO A 22 16.70 16.84 10.02
N GLU A 23 15.38 16.86 9.82
CA GLU A 23 14.74 17.65 8.76
C GLU A 23 14.88 19.15 9.00
N LEU A 24 14.73 19.61 10.25
CA LEU A 24 14.91 21.02 10.62
C LEU A 24 16.34 21.49 10.35
N LEU A 25 17.34 20.68 10.72
CA LEU A 25 18.76 20.97 10.46
C LEU A 25 19.08 21.02 8.95
N ARG A 26 18.49 20.11 8.15
CA ARG A 26 18.63 20.13 6.68
C ARG A 26 17.95 21.34 6.05
N SER A 27 16.75 21.69 6.50
CA SER A 27 16.01 22.84 5.96
C SER A 27 16.76 24.15 6.20
N GLN A 28 17.39 24.31 7.37
CA GLN A 28 18.20 25.48 7.71
C GLN A 28 19.50 25.51 6.90
N ALA A 29 20.21 24.38 6.79
CA ALA A 29 21.42 24.27 5.98
C ALA A 29 21.16 24.57 4.49
N ALA A 30 20.04 24.07 3.95
CA ALA A 30 19.62 24.33 2.57
C ALA A 30 19.15 25.78 2.35
N HIS A 31 18.42 26.36 3.31
CA HIS A 31 18.03 27.78 3.26
C HIS A 31 19.25 28.71 3.21
N HIS A 32 20.31 28.38 3.93
CA HIS A 32 21.57 29.13 3.92
C HIS A 32 22.36 28.99 2.61
N GLN A 33 22.23 27.87 1.89
CA GLN A 33 22.84 27.70 0.56
C GLN A 33 22.07 28.41 -0.55
N GLN A 34 20.73 28.44 -0.49
CA GLN A 34 19.91 28.98 -1.58
C GLN A 34 19.76 30.52 -1.55
N GLN A 35 19.91 31.17 -0.39
CA GLN A 35 19.70 32.62 -0.29
C GLN A 35 20.86 33.48 -0.84
N GLY A 36 21.97 32.91 -1.30
CA GLY A 36 23.08 33.68 -1.91
C GLY A 36 23.72 34.74 -1.01
N THR A 37 23.24 34.89 0.22
CA THR A 37 23.87 35.71 1.25
C THR A 37 25.13 35.01 1.68
N THR A 38 26.27 35.49 1.19
CA THR A 38 27.58 35.36 1.85
C THR A 38 27.53 36.05 3.21
N LEU A 39 26.71 35.54 4.13
CA LEU A 39 26.99 35.66 5.55
C LEU A 39 28.23 34.80 5.75
N SER A 40 29.36 35.44 6.05
CA SER A 40 30.58 34.75 6.44
C SER A 40 30.24 33.90 7.66
N LEU A 41 29.96 32.61 7.44
CA LEU A 41 29.80 31.63 8.51
C LEU A 41 31.00 31.82 9.44
N THR A 42 30.74 31.99 10.74
CA THR A 42 31.84 32.06 11.70
C THR A 42 32.63 30.76 11.62
N PRO A 43 33.94 30.77 11.94
CA PRO A 43 34.74 29.54 11.94
C PRO A 43 34.06 28.40 12.71
N GLN A 44 33.38 28.72 13.83
CA GLN A 44 32.62 27.74 14.62
C GLN A 44 31.39 27.17 13.89
N GLN A 45 30.64 27.99 13.13
CA GLN A 45 29.49 27.50 12.36
C GLN A 45 29.91 26.60 11.19
N ARG A 46 31.05 26.91 10.56
CA ARG A 46 31.62 26.08 9.50
C ARG A 46 32.10 24.73 10.06
N GLU A 47 32.79 24.75 11.19
CA GLU A 47 33.23 23.52 11.89
C GLU A 47 32.05 22.64 12.32
N VAL A 48 30.96 23.25 12.81
CA VAL A 48 29.71 22.56 13.14
C VAL A 48 29.06 21.92 11.92
N LEU A 49 28.95 22.66 10.80
CA LEU A 49 28.39 22.13 9.55
C LEU A 49 29.26 21.02 8.96
N GLU A 50 30.58 21.17 9.01
CA GLU A 50 31.54 20.16 8.57
C GLU A 50 31.49 18.91 9.45
N TYR A 51 31.32 19.06 10.77
CA TYR A 51 31.14 17.95 11.70
C TYR A 51 29.83 17.21 11.47
N ILE A 52 28.70 17.93 11.35
CA ILE A 52 27.39 17.33 10.98
C ILE A 52 27.49 16.60 9.64
N ALA A 53 28.09 17.23 8.63
CA ALA A 53 28.31 16.60 7.32
C ALA A 53 29.22 15.37 7.43
N SER A 54 30.23 15.38 8.32
CA SER A 54 31.13 14.25 8.56
C SER A 54 30.45 13.08 9.29
N GLN A 55 29.53 13.37 10.21
CA GLN A 55 28.72 12.36 10.91
C GLN A 55 27.64 11.76 9.99
N MET A 56 27.26 12.50 8.94
CA MET A 56 26.33 12.03 7.91
C MET A 56 27.00 11.30 6.74
N LYS A 57 28.34 11.28 6.63
CA LYS A 57 29.05 10.60 5.54
C LYS A 57 28.82 9.09 5.58
N GLY A 58 27.92 8.61 4.71
CA GLY A 58 27.74 7.18 4.42
C GLY A 58 26.56 6.50 5.11
N ASN A 59 25.91 7.17 6.07
CA ASN A 59 24.73 6.68 6.79
C ASN A 59 23.46 7.50 6.51
N ASP A 60 23.53 8.53 5.65
CA ASP A 60 22.32 9.23 5.25
C ASP A 60 21.43 8.30 4.39
N PRO A 61 20.10 8.27 4.62
CA PRO A 61 19.21 7.33 3.92
C PRO A 61 19.28 7.42 2.39
N PHE A 62 19.53 8.62 1.85
CA PHE A 62 19.64 8.79 0.41
C PHE A 62 20.90 8.10 -0.16
N THR A 63 22.06 8.26 0.49
CA THR A 63 23.29 7.54 0.10
C THR A 63 23.15 6.04 0.28
N VAL A 64 22.51 5.56 1.35
CA VAL A 64 22.26 4.13 1.57
C VAL A 64 21.36 3.56 0.47
N MET A 65 20.24 4.23 0.19
CA MET A 65 19.32 3.88 -0.88
C MET A 65 20.01 3.87 -2.25
N LYS A 66 20.88 4.84 -2.52
CA LYS A 66 21.67 4.88 -3.76
C LYS A 66 22.61 3.68 -3.90
N LYS A 67 23.32 3.29 -2.83
CA LYS A 67 24.19 2.11 -2.85
C LYS A 67 23.39 0.82 -3.06
N ALA A 68 22.26 0.68 -2.38
CA ALA A 68 21.37 -0.46 -2.59
C ALA A 68 20.84 -0.49 -4.03
N TYR A 69 20.53 0.67 -4.61
CA TYR A 69 20.13 0.75 -6.01
C TYR A 69 21.25 0.35 -6.98
N GLU A 70 22.51 0.69 -6.70
CA GLU A 70 23.68 0.22 -7.46
C GLU A 70 23.81 -1.32 -7.42
N VAL A 71 23.46 -1.96 -6.31
CA VAL A 71 23.38 -3.44 -6.20
C VAL A 71 22.27 -4.01 -7.09
N LEU A 72 21.08 -3.38 -7.11
CA LEU A 72 20.00 -3.79 -8.01
C LEU A 72 20.42 -3.69 -9.48
N GLN A 73 21.19 -2.66 -9.83
CA GLN A 73 21.70 -2.43 -11.18
C GLN A 73 22.78 -3.42 -11.63
N ASN A 74 23.46 -4.06 -10.67
CA ASN A 74 24.49 -5.04 -10.97
C ASN A 74 23.87 -6.42 -11.21
N THR A 75 23.76 -6.85 -12.47
CA THR A 75 23.25 -8.16 -12.84
C THR A 75 24.11 -9.34 -12.35
N ASN A 76 25.33 -9.07 -11.88
CA ASN A 76 26.20 -10.10 -11.30
C ASN A 76 26.03 -10.25 -9.77
N SER A 77 25.24 -9.38 -9.14
CA SER A 77 24.93 -9.53 -7.71
C SER A 77 24.14 -10.79 -7.45
N SER A 78 24.39 -11.40 -6.30
CA SER A 78 23.70 -12.62 -5.89
C SER A 78 22.22 -12.33 -5.59
N MET A 79 21.41 -13.39 -5.50
CA MET A 79 20.01 -13.31 -5.11
C MET A 79 19.85 -12.65 -3.73
N ASP A 80 20.64 -13.12 -2.76
CA ASP A 80 20.61 -12.61 -1.38
C ASP A 80 20.99 -11.13 -1.32
N GLU A 81 22.05 -10.71 -2.02
CA GLU A 81 22.45 -9.29 -2.11
C GLU A 81 21.35 -8.44 -2.75
N THR A 82 20.64 -8.98 -3.73
CA THR A 82 19.56 -8.28 -4.43
C THR A 82 18.34 -8.12 -3.50
N LEU A 83 17.99 -9.16 -2.75
CA LEU A 83 16.90 -9.12 -1.78
C LEU A 83 17.21 -8.15 -0.63
N GLU A 84 18.42 -8.20 -0.06
CA GLU A 84 18.87 -7.27 0.98
C GLU A 84 18.84 -5.81 0.49
N ALA A 85 19.24 -5.58 -0.77
CA ALA A 85 19.16 -4.27 -1.39
C ALA A 85 17.70 -3.80 -1.57
N MET A 86 16.78 -4.68 -2.00
CA MET A 86 15.36 -4.35 -2.12
C MET A 86 14.75 -4.03 -0.75
N GLU A 87 15.02 -4.83 0.27
CA GLU A 87 14.55 -4.61 1.65
C GLU A 87 15.06 -3.27 2.20
N THR A 88 16.35 -2.98 2.01
CA THR A 88 16.96 -1.71 2.43
C THR A 88 16.26 -0.50 1.76
N ILE A 89 15.93 -0.61 0.47
CA ILE A 89 15.22 0.46 -0.24
C ILE A 89 13.77 0.54 0.24
N ASP A 90 13.08 -0.58 0.45
CA ASP A 90 11.70 -0.62 0.94
C ASP A 90 11.57 0.08 2.29
N ASP A 91 12.47 -0.23 3.23
CA ASP A 91 12.53 0.39 4.55
C ASP A 91 12.73 1.91 4.47
N ILE A 92 13.61 2.38 3.59
CA ILE A 92 13.89 3.81 3.42
C ILE A 92 12.71 4.51 2.74
N THR A 93 12.14 3.90 1.70
CA THR A 93 11.03 4.46 0.90
C THR A 93 9.68 4.38 1.60
N SER A 94 9.58 3.68 2.74
CA SER A 94 8.43 3.80 3.66
C SER A 94 8.14 5.24 4.08
N LYS A 95 9.14 6.13 4.02
CA LYS A 95 8.97 7.58 4.14
C LYS A 95 8.72 8.18 2.75
N ILE A 96 7.58 8.85 2.59
CA ILE A 96 7.07 9.40 1.31
C ILE A 96 8.12 10.24 0.56
N ASP A 97 8.91 11.06 1.26
CA ASP A 97 9.94 11.90 0.62
C ASP A 97 11.00 11.06 -0.10
N TYR A 98 11.46 9.95 0.51
CA TYR A 98 12.45 9.07 -0.11
C TYR A 98 11.84 8.20 -1.20
N ALA A 99 10.56 7.83 -1.13
CA ALA A 99 9.86 7.21 -2.26
C ALA A 99 9.88 8.12 -3.51
N ILE A 100 9.66 9.42 -3.32
CA ILE A 100 9.75 10.41 -4.41
C ILE A 100 11.18 10.50 -4.94
N ASP A 101 12.18 10.52 -4.08
CA ASP A 101 13.59 10.58 -4.50
C ASP A 101 14.03 9.30 -5.23
N PHE A 102 13.60 8.12 -4.78
CA PHE A 102 13.81 6.84 -5.44
C PHE A 102 13.16 6.80 -6.84
N HIS A 103 11.94 7.34 -6.95
CA HIS A 103 11.28 7.50 -8.24
C HIS A 103 12.06 8.44 -9.17
N LYS A 104 12.46 9.62 -8.69
CA LYS A 104 13.21 10.61 -9.48
C LYS A 104 14.57 10.12 -9.98
N MET A 105 15.22 9.20 -9.26
CA MET A 105 16.47 8.58 -9.70
C MET A 105 16.26 7.39 -10.66
N GLY A 106 15.02 7.16 -11.11
CA GLY A 106 14.66 6.08 -12.03
C GLY A 106 14.54 4.70 -11.37
N GLY A 107 14.57 4.64 -10.03
CA GLY A 107 14.58 3.38 -9.29
C GLY A 107 13.31 2.56 -9.50
N THR A 108 12.13 3.19 -9.46
CA THR A 108 10.85 2.51 -9.68
C THR A 108 10.72 1.95 -11.09
N GLU A 109 11.20 2.70 -12.10
CA GLU A 109 11.16 2.25 -13.49
C GLU A 109 12.14 1.10 -13.71
N TYR A 110 13.35 1.19 -13.15
CA TYR A 110 14.32 0.10 -13.19
C TYR A 110 13.74 -1.18 -12.58
N VAL A 111 13.16 -1.10 -11.38
CA VAL A 111 12.56 -2.26 -10.68
C VAL A 111 11.46 -2.90 -11.53
N PHE A 112 10.57 -2.10 -12.12
CA PHE A 112 9.52 -2.63 -12.98
C PHE A 112 10.10 -3.32 -14.22
N GLU A 113 10.99 -2.65 -14.95
CA GLU A 113 11.55 -3.14 -16.22
C GLU A 113 12.40 -4.39 -16.06
N HIS A 114 13.16 -4.48 -14.95
CA HIS A 114 14.15 -5.54 -14.76
C HIS A 114 13.62 -6.71 -13.96
N PHE A 115 12.55 -6.54 -13.17
CA PHE A 115 12.04 -7.63 -12.30
C PHE A 115 10.59 -8.02 -12.54
N LEU A 116 9.76 -7.19 -13.19
CA LEU A 116 8.32 -7.48 -13.35
C LEU A 116 7.86 -7.49 -14.81
N ALA A 117 8.47 -6.71 -15.68
CA ALA A 117 8.08 -6.65 -17.09
C ALA A 117 8.25 -8.03 -17.75
N ARG A 118 7.30 -8.42 -18.61
CA ARG A 118 7.30 -9.72 -19.30
C ARG A 118 8.59 -10.02 -20.07
N SER A 119 9.27 -8.99 -20.54
CA SER A 119 10.54 -9.08 -21.28
C SER A 119 11.70 -8.59 -20.41
N HIS A 120 11.72 -8.99 -19.13
CA HIS A 120 12.79 -8.58 -18.22
C HIS A 120 14.15 -9.11 -18.73
N PRO A 121 15.19 -8.28 -18.75
CA PRO A 121 16.53 -8.70 -19.15
C PRO A 121 17.28 -9.44 -18.04
N ASP A 122 16.78 -9.40 -16.79
CA ASP A 122 17.49 -9.89 -15.62
C ASP A 122 17.12 -11.35 -15.31
N PRO A 123 18.10 -12.28 -15.21
CA PRO A 123 17.82 -13.68 -14.87
C PRO A 123 17.33 -13.87 -13.42
N ARG A 124 17.59 -12.91 -12.52
CA ARG A 124 17.13 -12.98 -11.12
C ARG A 124 15.61 -12.85 -11.01
N ALA A 125 14.96 -12.25 -12.01
CA ALA A 125 13.53 -12.05 -12.04
C ALA A 125 12.71 -13.33 -12.26
N ASP A 126 13.35 -14.45 -12.64
CA ASP A 126 12.70 -15.76 -12.69
C ASP A 126 12.40 -16.32 -11.28
N ASP A 127 13.02 -15.74 -10.24
CA ASP A 127 12.81 -16.15 -8.85
C ASP A 127 11.55 -15.49 -8.24
N PRO A 128 10.62 -16.28 -7.68
CA PRO A 128 9.41 -15.76 -7.06
C PRO A 128 9.66 -14.76 -5.93
N GLU A 129 10.72 -14.90 -5.15
CA GLU A 129 11.00 -14.00 -4.02
C GLU A 129 11.44 -12.61 -4.52
N ILE A 130 12.19 -12.54 -5.63
CA ILE A 130 12.53 -11.27 -6.29
C ILE A 130 11.28 -10.60 -6.82
N VAL A 131 10.39 -11.34 -7.48
CA VAL A 131 9.12 -10.80 -8.00
C VAL A 131 8.26 -10.24 -6.86
N LEU A 132 8.15 -10.97 -5.75
CA LEU A 132 7.37 -10.52 -4.58
C LEU A 132 7.98 -9.29 -3.91
N SER A 133 9.32 -9.23 -3.80
CA SER A 133 10.03 -8.10 -3.21
C SER A 133 9.99 -6.86 -4.11
N ALA A 134 10.17 -7.02 -5.42
CA ALA A 134 10.01 -5.94 -6.40
C ALA A 134 8.59 -5.37 -6.36
N LEU A 135 7.58 -6.24 -6.31
CA LEU A 135 6.18 -5.82 -6.22
C LEU A 135 5.90 -5.08 -4.91
N GLN A 136 6.43 -5.57 -3.78
CA GLN A 136 6.32 -4.88 -2.49
C GLN A 136 6.94 -3.48 -2.53
N LEU A 137 8.18 -3.37 -3.02
CA LEU A 137 8.89 -2.09 -3.11
C LEU A 137 8.10 -1.06 -3.95
N LEU A 138 7.55 -1.48 -5.09
CA LEU A 138 6.69 -0.60 -5.90
C LEU A 138 5.40 -0.21 -5.16
N CYS A 139 4.79 -1.12 -4.38
CA CYS A 139 3.64 -0.80 -3.55
C CYS A 139 3.96 0.24 -2.48
N THR A 140 5.10 0.10 -1.80
CA THR A 140 5.56 1.05 -0.77
C THR A 140 5.76 2.43 -1.37
N CYS A 141 6.38 2.52 -2.56
CA CYS A 141 6.56 3.79 -3.26
C CYS A 141 5.24 4.46 -3.67
N LEU A 142 4.21 3.67 -3.97
CA LEU A 142 2.87 4.14 -4.34
C LEU A 142 2.03 4.61 -3.16
N HIS A 143 2.18 3.94 -2.00
CA HIS A 143 1.25 4.08 -0.89
C HIS A 143 1.22 5.52 -0.37
N ASN A 144 0.04 6.16 -0.48
CA ASN A 144 -0.20 7.56 -0.11
C ASN A 144 0.73 8.57 -0.82
N ASN A 145 1.14 8.26 -2.06
CA ASN A 145 1.99 9.14 -2.86
C ASN A 145 1.33 9.53 -4.19
N PRO A 146 0.42 10.53 -4.20
CA PRO A 146 -0.30 10.94 -5.40
C PRO A 146 0.60 11.38 -6.56
N LYS A 147 1.78 11.91 -6.27
CA LYS A 147 2.73 12.34 -7.31
C LYS A 147 3.24 11.16 -8.11
N VAL A 148 3.58 10.07 -7.43
CA VAL A 148 4.08 8.84 -8.07
C VAL A 148 2.93 8.05 -8.69
N GLN A 149 1.77 7.98 -8.02
CA GLN A 149 0.60 7.23 -8.49
C GLN A 149 0.07 7.67 -9.87
N VAL A 150 0.19 8.95 -10.24
CA VAL A 150 -0.35 9.48 -11.50
C VAL A 150 0.59 9.32 -12.70
N GLU A 151 1.82 8.85 -12.47
CA GLU A 151 2.82 8.68 -13.52
C GLU A 151 2.47 7.54 -14.48
N ASP A 152 2.89 7.66 -15.74
CA ASP A 152 2.59 6.71 -16.82
C ASP A 152 3.08 5.29 -16.50
N LEU A 153 4.23 5.17 -15.82
CA LEU A 153 4.75 3.90 -15.32
C LEU A 153 3.67 3.13 -14.56
N TYR A 154 2.98 3.80 -13.63
CA TYR A 154 2.01 3.15 -12.77
C TYR A 154 0.63 3.04 -13.42
N GLN A 155 0.20 4.12 -14.07
CA GLN A 155 -1.13 4.24 -14.64
C GLN A 155 -1.33 3.40 -15.91
N VAL A 156 -0.26 3.09 -16.64
CA VAL A 156 -0.35 2.33 -17.89
C VAL A 156 0.33 0.99 -17.75
N ARG A 157 1.62 1.00 -17.40
CA ARG A 157 2.47 -0.19 -17.55
C ARG A 157 2.31 -1.16 -16.39
N PHE A 158 2.43 -0.65 -15.16
CA PHE A 158 2.25 -1.43 -13.95
C PHE A 158 0.80 -1.91 -13.82
N PHE A 159 -0.18 -1.06 -14.09
CA PHE A 159 -1.59 -1.47 -14.12
C PHE A 159 -1.83 -2.63 -15.10
N ALA A 160 -1.34 -2.52 -16.35
CA ALA A 160 -1.47 -3.60 -17.33
C ALA A 160 -0.77 -4.89 -16.89
N TYR A 161 0.37 -4.80 -16.20
CA TYR A 161 1.02 -5.94 -15.57
C TYR A 161 0.11 -6.58 -14.51
N LEU A 162 -0.43 -5.80 -13.57
CA LEU A 162 -1.31 -6.33 -12.51
C LEU A 162 -2.56 -6.99 -13.10
N GLU A 163 -3.18 -6.35 -14.09
CA GLU A 163 -4.34 -6.89 -14.80
C GLU A 163 -4.03 -8.23 -15.47
N ASP A 164 -2.88 -8.33 -16.15
CA ASP A 164 -2.45 -9.56 -16.79
C ASP A 164 -2.20 -10.70 -15.80
N GLN A 165 -1.55 -10.40 -14.69
CA GLN A 165 -1.34 -11.38 -13.62
C GLN A 165 -2.67 -11.86 -13.03
N LEU A 166 -3.64 -10.95 -12.87
CA LEU A 166 -4.97 -11.26 -12.37
C LEU A 166 -5.78 -12.13 -13.34
N LYS A 167 -5.69 -11.88 -14.66
CA LYS A 167 -6.35 -12.72 -15.68
C LYS A 167 -5.85 -14.17 -15.70
N HIS A 168 -4.61 -14.38 -15.24
CA HIS A 168 -3.98 -15.69 -15.16
C HIS A 168 -3.85 -16.19 -13.72
N TYR A 169 -4.76 -15.76 -12.82
CA TYR A 169 -4.68 -16.05 -11.38
C TYR A 169 -4.50 -17.53 -11.05
N ASN A 170 -5.11 -18.43 -11.83
CA ASN A 170 -5.03 -19.88 -11.62
C ASN A 170 -3.61 -20.48 -11.80
N LYS A 171 -2.68 -19.71 -12.37
CA LYS A 171 -1.27 -20.08 -12.52
C LYS A 171 -0.37 -19.42 -11.48
N GLN A 172 -0.89 -18.47 -10.70
CA GLN A 172 -0.10 -17.68 -9.77
C GLN A 172 -0.02 -18.33 -8.39
N SER A 173 1.07 -18.06 -7.68
CA SER A 173 1.16 -18.42 -6.28
C SER A 173 0.23 -17.55 -5.43
N LYS A 174 -0.24 -18.09 -4.30
CA LYS A 174 -1.09 -17.34 -3.35
C LYS A 174 -0.39 -16.08 -2.82
N ALA A 175 0.92 -16.17 -2.60
CA ALA A 175 1.73 -15.05 -2.17
C ALA A 175 1.71 -13.91 -3.21
N LEU A 176 1.80 -14.25 -4.50
CA LEU A 176 1.71 -13.27 -5.57
C LEU A 176 0.31 -12.66 -5.65
N LEU A 177 -0.75 -13.48 -5.62
CA LEU A 177 -2.14 -12.97 -5.62
C LEU A 177 -2.39 -11.98 -4.48
N LYS A 178 -1.88 -12.28 -3.28
CA LYS A 178 -1.93 -11.35 -2.13
C LYS A 178 -1.24 -10.02 -2.44
N LYS A 179 -0.03 -10.06 -3.00
CA LYS A 179 0.74 -8.85 -3.35
C LYS A 179 0.12 -8.06 -4.52
N LEU A 180 -0.47 -8.73 -5.51
CA LEU A 180 -1.23 -8.08 -6.60
C LEU A 180 -2.39 -7.28 -6.03
N GLY A 181 -3.11 -7.89 -5.08
CA GLY A 181 -4.09 -7.17 -4.30
C GLY A 181 -3.51 -5.92 -3.66
N THR A 182 -2.42 -6.05 -2.88
CA THR A 182 -1.78 -4.91 -2.20
C THR A 182 -1.43 -3.81 -3.19
N ALA A 183 -0.94 -4.17 -4.37
CA ALA A 183 -0.60 -3.25 -5.45
C ALA A 183 -1.84 -2.52 -5.98
N PHE A 184 -2.97 -3.23 -6.19
CA PHE A 184 -4.21 -2.59 -6.61
C PHE A 184 -4.73 -1.59 -5.57
N VAL A 185 -4.73 -1.95 -4.27
CA VAL A 185 -5.12 -1.01 -3.20
C VAL A 185 -4.20 0.21 -3.17
N ALA A 186 -2.87 0.00 -3.24
CA ALA A 186 -1.90 1.08 -3.24
C ALA A 186 -2.09 2.02 -4.46
N LEU A 187 -2.42 1.47 -5.63
CA LEU A 187 -2.64 2.23 -6.86
C LEU A 187 -3.98 2.96 -6.88
N SER A 188 -5.03 2.37 -6.28
CA SER A 188 -6.37 2.96 -6.21
C SER A 188 -6.52 3.98 -5.09
N SER A 189 -5.67 3.92 -4.06
CA SER A 189 -5.78 4.76 -2.87
C SER A 189 -5.70 6.24 -3.22
N ASN A 190 -6.80 6.97 -3.01
CA ASN A 190 -6.98 8.38 -3.33
C ASN A 190 -6.84 8.71 -4.83
N GLN A 191 -7.08 7.75 -5.73
CA GLN A 191 -6.93 7.91 -7.18
C GLN A 191 -8.20 7.53 -7.96
N PRO A 192 -9.16 8.45 -8.11
CA PRO A 192 -10.42 8.18 -8.82
C PRO A 192 -10.23 7.68 -10.26
N LYS A 193 -9.22 8.18 -10.97
CA LYS A 193 -8.91 7.74 -12.34
C LYS A 193 -8.46 6.28 -12.41
N THR A 194 -7.73 5.82 -11.39
CA THR A 194 -7.37 4.40 -11.26
C THR A 194 -8.64 3.57 -11.08
N LEU A 195 -9.55 4.01 -10.22
CA LEU A 195 -10.83 3.34 -9.98
C LEU A 195 -11.69 3.24 -11.25
N GLU A 196 -11.74 4.29 -12.07
CA GLU A 196 -12.41 4.24 -13.38
C GLU A 196 -11.77 3.19 -14.31
N LYS A 197 -10.44 3.04 -14.31
CA LYS A 197 -9.77 2.00 -15.08
C LYS A 197 -10.10 0.59 -14.58
N PHE A 198 -10.23 0.40 -13.27
CA PHE A 198 -10.64 -0.90 -12.74
C PHE A 198 -11.96 -1.34 -13.36
N ALA A 199 -12.87 -0.38 -13.55
CA ALA A 199 -14.16 -0.65 -14.17
C ALA A 199 -14.09 -1.00 -15.65
N HIS A 200 -13.31 -0.23 -16.40
CA HIS A 200 -13.12 -0.48 -17.83
C HIS A 200 -12.40 -1.80 -18.13
N HIS A 201 -11.60 -2.29 -17.18
CA HIS A 201 -10.77 -3.49 -17.35
C HIS A 201 -11.33 -4.74 -16.66
N HIS A 202 -12.57 -4.69 -16.16
CA HIS A 202 -13.22 -5.84 -15.52
C HIS A 202 -12.40 -6.43 -14.35
N VAL A 203 -11.75 -5.54 -13.58
CA VAL A 203 -10.92 -5.94 -12.44
C VAL A 203 -11.81 -6.51 -11.32
N ILE A 204 -13.00 -5.94 -11.11
CA ILE A 204 -13.97 -6.45 -10.13
C ILE A 204 -14.37 -7.88 -10.48
N GLU A 205 -14.76 -8.15 -11.74
CA GLU A 205 -15.11 -9.51 -12.18
C GLU A 205 -13.96 -10.50 -11.97
N SER A 206 -12.71 -10.08 -12.22
CA SER A 206 -11.54 -10.93 -12.01
C SER A 206 -11.34 -11.25 -10.51
N ILE A 207 -11.55 -10.26 -9.64
CA ILE A 207 -11.50 -10.43 -8.18
C ILE A 207 -12.59 -11.39 -7.70
N THR A 208 -13.83 -11.24 -8.19
CA THR A 208 -14.93 -12.12 -7.76
C THR A 208 -14.75 -13.55 -8.26
N ASN A 209 -14.17 -13.74 -9.45
CA ASN A 209 -13.78 -15.06 -9.94
C ASN A 209 -12.73 -15.73 -9.07
N ILE A 210 -11.76 -14.96 -8.56
CA ILE A 210 -10.74 -15.44 -7.63
C ILE A 210 -11.37 -15.88 -6.31
N LEU A 211 -12.27 -15.04 -5.75
CA LEU A 211 -13.03 -15.36 -4.54
C LEU A 211 -13.84 -16.66 -4.70
N HIS A 212 -14.36 -16.92 -5.90
CA HIS A 212 -15.12 -18.14 -6.18
C HIS A 212 -14.23 -19.40 -6.33
N PHE A 213 -13.04 -19.25 -6.92
CA PHE A 213 -12.18 -20.38 -7.24
C PHE A 213 -11.32 -20.83 -6.04
N GLU A 214 -10.93 -19.91 -5.18
CA GLU A 214 -9.99 -20.20 -4.10
C GLU A 214 -10.71 -20.51 -2.79
N ASN A 215 -10.97 -21.79 -2.54
CA ASN A 215 -11.50 -22.31 -1.26
C ASN A 215 -10.55 -22.08 -0.06
N ASP A 216 -9.36 -21.50 -0.25
CA ASP A 216 -8.43 -21.17 0.83
C ASP A 216 -8.70 -19.75 1.33
N GLU A 217 -9.65 -19.72 2.25
CA GLU A 217 -10.68 -18.70 2.36
C GLU A 217 -10.28 -17.54 3.30
N ASN A 218 -9.00 -17.47 3.69
CA ASN A 218 -8.56 -16.66 4.81
C ASN A 218 -7.75 -15.41 4.45
N ILE A 219 -6.91 -15.42 3.42
CA ILE A 219 -6.01 -14.27 3.16
C ILE A 219 -6.46 -13.49 1.93
N LEU A 220 -6.80 -14.20 0.85
CA LEU A 220 -7.22 -13.57 -0.38
C LEU A 220 -8.61 -12.95 -0.26
N SER A 221 -9.52 -13.67 0.39
CA SER A 221 -10.86 -13.20 0.79
C SER A 221 -10.82 -11.86 1.52
N LYS A 222 -10.02 -11.76 2.59
CA LYS A 222 -9.89 -10.52 3.37
C LYS A 222 -9.36 -9.37 2.53
N PHE A 223 -8.37 -9.68 1.69
CA PHE A 223 -7.72 -8.70 0.86
C PHE A 223 -8.69 -8.15 -0.19
N MET A 224 -9.38 -9.04 -0.90
CA MET A 224 -10.34 -8.68 -1.93
C MET A 224 -11.54 -7.93 -1.36
N MET A 225 -12.01 -8.28 -0.17
CA MET A 225 -13.05 -7.52 0.53
C MET A 225 -12.56 -6.14 0.98
N SER A 226 -11.29 -6.01 1.39
CA SER A 226 -10.69 -4.71 1.71
C SER A 226 -10.58 -3.83 0.47
N LEU A 227 -10.17 -4.41 -0.66
CA LEU A 227 -10.10 -3.69 -1.93
C LEU A 227 -11.49 -3.23 -2.38
N LEU A 228 -12.50 -4.11 -2.33
CA LEU A 228 -13.87 -3.75 -2.63
C LEU A 228 -14.37 -2.65 -1.69
N SER A 229 -14.23 -2.81 -0.37
CA SER A 229 -14.64 -1.78 0.61
C SER A 229 -13.98 -0.43 0.32
N PHE A 230 -12.68 -0.42 -0.01
CA PHE A 230 -11.97 0.80 -0.36
C PHE A 230 -12.55 1.46 -1.62
N MET A 231 -12.82 0.67 -2.66
CA MET A 231 -13.39 1.15 -3.91
C MET A 231 -14.77 1.83 -3.74
N PHE A 232 -15.54 1.45 -2.71
CA PHE A 232 -16.88 2.01 -2.46
C PHE A 232 -16.94 3.14 -1.44
N ALA A 233 -15.96 3.22 -0.54
CA ALA A 233 -15.88 4.32 0.43
C ALA A 233 -15.71 5.70 -0.25
N ASP A 234 -15.04 5.73 -1.40
CA ASP A 234 -14.92 6.93 -2.22
C ASP A 234 -16.15 7.05 -3.14
N HIS A 235 -17.24 7.62 -2.62
CA HIS A 235 -18.60 7.74 -3.23
C HIS A 235 -18.72 8.41 -4.62
N LYS A 236 -17.61 8.62 -5.35
CA LYS A 236 -17.57 9.45 -6.56
C LYS A 236 -17.72 8.68 -7.87
N THR A 237 -17.69 7.36 -7.87
CA THR A 237 -17.64 6.56 -9.11
C THR A 237 -18.90 5.70 -9.30
N ALA A 238 -20.00 6.33 -9.73
CA ALA A 238 -21.23 5.62 -10.12
C ALA A 238 -20.99 4.43 -11.08
N ILE A 239 -19.91 4.52 -11.87
CA ILE A 239 -19.42 3.47 -12.77
C ILE A 239 -19.10 2.17 -12.01
N LEU A 240 -18.40 2.25 -10.86
CA LEU A 240 -18.06 1.07 -10.06
C LEU A 240 -19.30 0.40 -9.47
N GLY A 241 -20.30 1.20 -9.08
CA GLY A 241 -21.60 0.67 -8.62
C GLY A 241 -22.26 -0.19 -9.70
N SER A 242 -22.29 0.29 -10.95
CA SER A 242 -22.92 -0.45 -12.06
C SER A 242 -22.20 -1.75 -12.44
N GLU A 243 -20.85 -1.77 -12.37
CA GLU A 243 -20.09 -2.97 -12.67
C GLU A 243 -20.20 -4.01 -11.54
N LEU A 244 -20.15 -3.58 -10.28
CA LEU A 244 -20.39 -4.49 -9.16
C LEU A 244 -21.79 -5.04 -9.21
N GLU A 245 -22.80 -4.21 -9.49
CA GLU A 245 -24.18 -4.68 -9.68
C GLU A 245 -24.23 -5.75 -10.77
N HIS A 246 -23.56 -5.52 -11.91
CA HIS A 246 -23.45 -6.53 -12.97
C HIS A 246 -22.78 -7.82 -12.48
N CYS A 247 -21.66 -7.73 -11.75
CA CYS A 247 -20.97 -8.89 -11.19
C CYS A 247 -21.85 -9.62 -10.16
N TRP A 248 -22.55 -8.88 -9.29
CA TRP A 248 -23.45 -9.42 -8.28
C TRP A 248 -24.62 -10.16 -8.93
N THR A 249 -25.25 -9.61 -9.97
CA THR A 249 -26.33 -10.30 -10.68
C THR A 249 -25.82 -11.49 -11.50
N LYS A 250 -24.66 -11.37 -12.16
CA LYS A 250 -24.09 -12.44 -13.00
C LYS A 250 -23.57 -13.61 -12.17
N GLN A 251 -23.04 -13.32 -10.98
CA GLN A 251 -22.45 -14.27 -10.05
C GLN A 251 -23.29 -14.41 -8.78
N GLU A 252 -24.60 -14.17 -8.87
CA GLU A 252 -25.50 -13.99 -7.72
C GLU A 252 -25.41 -15.14 -6.73
N HIS A 253 -25.27 -16.38 -7.21
CA HIS A 253 -25.15 -17.52 -6.31
C HIS A 253 -23.79 -17.63 -5.61
N SER A 254 -22.67 -17.29 -6.26
CA SER A 254 -21.34 -17.52 -5.68
C SER A 254 -20.91 -16.38 -4.75
N LEU A 255 -21.03 -15.13 -5.20
CA LEU A 255 -20.61 -13.97 -4.40
C LEU A 255 -21.50 -13.79 -3.17
N LYS A 256 -22.82 -13.95 -3.34
CA LYS A 256 -23.78 -13.89 -2.22
C LYS A 256 -23.52 -14.99 -1.21
N SER A 257 -23.37 -16.24 -1.66
CA SER A 257 -23.08 -17.36 -0.76
C SER A 257 -21.77 -17.14 0.00
N PHE A 258 -20.74 -16.61 -0.65
CA PHE A 258 -19.48 -16.27 -0.01
C PHE A 258 -19.68 -15.20 1.07
N VAL A 259 -20.36 -14.10 0.75
CA VAL A 259 -20.64 -13.01 1.69
C VAL A 259 -21.48 -13.49 2.88
N GLU A 260 -22.53 -14.29 2.64
CA GLU A 260 -23.38 -14.86 3.69
C GLU A 260 -22.59 -15.82 4.60
N THR A 261 -21.64 -16.57 4.05
CA THR A 261 -20.74 -17.44 4.83
C THR A 261 -19.75 -16.60 5.64
N ALA A 262 -19.10 -15.62 5.01
CA ALA A 262 -18.12 -14.76 5.64
C ALA A 262 -18.69 -13.94 6.80
N ILE A 263 -19.97 -13.55 6.72
CA ILE A 263 -20.62 -12.74 7.76
C ILE A 263 -21.11 -13.56 8.96
N THR A 264 -21.11 -14.88 8.82
CA THR A 264 -21.55 -15.83 9.85
C THR A 264 -20.42 -16.70 10.38
N ASP A 265 -19.17 -16.34 10.11
CA ASP A 265 -17.98 -17.10 10.53
C ASP A 265 -17.18 -16.41 11.64
N PHE A 266 -17.39 -16.84 12.88
CA PHE A 266 -16.63 -16.34 14.04
C PHE A 266 -15.18 -16.79 14.10
N GLU A 267 -14.80 -17.88 13.43
CA GLU A 267 -13.40 -18.28 13.37
C GLU A 267 -12.58 -17.26 12.56
N ARG A 268 -13.26 -16.38 11.81
CA ARG A 268 -12.68 -15.39 10.90
C ARG A 268 -13.22 -13.98 11.12
N MET A 269 -13.20 -13.50 12.36
CA MET A 269 -13.66 -12.14 12.73
C MET A 269 -13.16 -11.01 11.81
N ASP A 270 -11.89 -11.04 11.39
CA ASP A 270 -11.32 -10.03 10.50
C ASP A 270 -11.94 -10.08 9.08
N LEU A 271 -12.23 -11.28 8.54
CA LEU A 271 -12.96 -11.40 7.27
C LEU A 271 -14.40 -10.89 7.41
N MET A 272 -15.04 -11.22 8.53
CA MET A 272 -16.38 -10.75 8.86
C MET A 272 -16.44 -9.22 8.96
N GLU A 273 -15.44 -8.58 9.59
CA GLU A 273 -15.30 -7.12 9.65
C GLU A 273 -15.21 -6.49 8.25
N LYS A 274 -14.29 -6.99 7.40
CA LYS A 274 -14.14 -6.46 6.03
C LYS A 274 -15.37 -6.68 5.17
N THR A 275 -16.06 -7.81 5.36
CA THR A 275 -17.31 -8.11 4.68
C THR A 275 -18.43 -7.17 5.10
N ALA A 276 -18.57 -6.91 6.40
CA ALA A 276 -19.54 -5.95 6.93
C ALA A 276 -19.27 -4.53 6.43
N LEU A 277 -18.01 -4.08 6.42
CA LEU A 277 -17.61 -2.79 5.87
C LEU A 277 -17.98 -2.67 4.40
N PHE A 278 -17.64 -3.66 3.57
CA PHE A 278 -18.02 -3.69 2.17
C PHE A 278 -19.53 -3.59 1.98
N LEU A 279 -20.32 -4.41 2.69
CA LEU A 279 -21.78 -4.38 2.60
C LEU A 279 -22.37 -3.05 3.06
N LYS A 280 -21.79 -2.45 4.10
CA LYS A 280 -22.19 -1.14 4.60
C LYS A 280 -21.99 -0.06 3.54
N GLU A 281 -20.86 -0.07 2.83
CA GLU A 281 -20.63 0.85 1.72
C GLU A 281 -21.57 0.58 0.53
N CYS A 282 -21.88 -0.68 0.24
CA CYS A 282 -22.88 -1.05 -0.78
C CYS A 282 -24.28 -0.56 -0.40
N ALA A 283 -24.67 -0.70 0.87
CA ALA A 283 -25.98 -0.31 1.38
C ALA A 283 -26.22 1.21 1.40
N ARG A 284 -25.14 2.01 1.33
CA ARG A 284 -25.16 3.47 1.25
C ARG A 284 -25.35 4.00 -0.18
N TYR A 285 -25.20 3.16 -1.20
CA TYR A 285 -25.28 3.60 -2.59
C TYR A 285 -26.72 3.97 -2.98
N PRO A 286 -27.03 5.22 -3.33
CA PRO A 286 -28.41 5.68 -3.53
C PRO A 286 -28.98 5.36 -4.93
N ASN A 287 -28.13 4.93 -5.88
CA ASN A 287 -28.46 4.89 -7.32
C ASN A 287 -28.25 3.52 -8.00
N THR A 288 -27.97 2.45 -7.26
CA THR A 288 -27.95 1.06 -7.80
C THR A 288 -29.35 0.46 -7.72
N SER A 289 -29.63 -0.63 -8.48
CA SER A 289 -30.97 -1.23 -8.41
C SER A 289 -31.35 -1.60 -6.97
N PHE A 290 -32.63 -1.41 -6.66
CA PHE A 290 -33.19 -1.65 -5.33
C PHE A 290 -32.91 -3.06 -4.81
N SER A 291 -32.69 -4.06 -5.66
CA SER A 291 -32.44 -5.45 -5.23
C SER A 291 -31.07 -5.62 -4.58
N PHE A 292 -29.99 -5.13 -5.19
CA PHE A 292 -28.64 -5.29 -4.64
C PHE A 292 -28.48 -4.61 -3.27
N VAL A 293 -28.96 -3.37 -3.15
CA VAL A 293 -28.91 -2.61 -1.89
C VAL A 293 -29.77 -3.27 -0.81
N ALA A 294 -30.96 -3.75 -1.18
CA ALA A 294 -31.84 -4.47 -0.24
C ALA A 294 -31.20 -5.77 0.24
N GLU A 295 -30.58 -6.54 -0.66
CA GLU A 295 -29.89 -7.78 -0.31
C GLU A 295 -28.69 -7.52 0.60
N ALA A 296 -27.87 -6.51 0.32
CA ALA A 296 -26.74 -6.15 1.18
C ALA A 296 -27.22 -5.79 2.61
N ARG A 297 -28.33 -5.05 2.73
CA ARG A 297 -28.98 -4.73 4.01
C ARG A 297 -29.51 -5.98 4.71
N GLU A 298 -30.17 -6.88 3.99
CA GLU A 298 -30.67 -8.15 4.53
C GLU A 298 -29.52 -8.99 5.12
N ILE A 299 -28.40 -9.09 4.41
CA ILE A 299 -27.23 -9.84 4.86
C ILE A 299 -26.61 -9.18 6.12
N LEU A 300 -26.51 -7.84 6.16
CA LEU A 300 -26.06 -7.12 7.36
C LEU A 300 -26.98 -7.39 8.56
N GLU A 301 -28.29 -7.37 8.37
CA GLU A 301 -29.26 -7.67 9.43
C GLU A 301 -29.12 -9.11 9.96
N LYS A 302 -28.92 -10.09 9.06
CA LYS A 302 -28.60 -11.48 9.45
C LYS A 302 -27.32 -11.54 10.28
N GLY A 303 -26.28 -10.82 9.88
CA GLY A 303 -25.03 -10.73 10.63
C GLY A 303 -25.20 -10.10 12.02
N ILE A 304 -25.98 -9.02 12.14
CA ILE A 304 -26.32 -8.41 13.45
C ILE A 304 -27.04 -9.42 14.34
N ALA A 305 -28.04 -10.12 13.81
CA ALA A 305 -28.78 -11.12 14.56
C ALA A 305 -27.85 -12.25 15.03
N PHE A 306 -26.97 -12.72 14.15
CA PHE A 306 -25.98 -13.74 14.44
C PHE A 306 -25.00 -13.33 15.56
N ILE A 307 -24.41 -12.12 15.48
CA ILE A 307 -23.53 -11.56 16.52
C ILE A 307 -24.25 -11.50 17.87
N LYS A 308 -25.49 -10.98 17.89
CA LYS A 308 -26.28 -10.85 19.11
C LYS A 308 -26.56 -12.18 19.78
N SER A 309 -26.83 -13.22 18.99
CA SER A 309 -27.17 -14.56 19.48
C SER A 309 -25.97 -15.38 19.92
N ASN A 310 -24.81 -15.21 19.30
CA ASN A 310 -23.72 -16.18 19.40
C ASN A 310 -22.38 -15.62 19.92
N ALA A 311 -22.14 -14.31 19.80
CA ALA A 311 -20.85 -13.73 20.16
C ALA A 311 -20.73 -13.46 21.67
N SER A 312 -19.50 -13.41 22.20
CA SER A 312 -19.26 -12.97 23.57
C SER A 312 -19.63 -11.48 23.74
N GLN A 313 -19.73 -10.98 24.98
CA GLN A 313 -20.01 -9.56 25.20
C GLN A 313 -18.89 -8.65 24.64
N GLU A 314 -17.64 -9.09 24.74
CA GLU A 314 -16.47 -8.40 24.18
C GLU A 314 -16.54 -8.36 22.64
N ASP A 315 -16.82 -9.50 22.00
CA ASP A 315 -16.96 -9.57 20.54
C ASP A 315 -18.13 -8.73 20.02
N LYS A 316 -19.23 -8.62 20.80
CA LYS A 316 -20.36 -7.74 20.45
C LYS A 316 -19.94 -6.28 20.42
N GLU A 317 -19.21 -5.84 21.45
CA GLU A 317 -18.71 -4.47 21.55
C GLU A 317 -17.72 -4.15 20.43
N GLN A 318 -16.93 -5.13 20.01
CA GLN A 318 -15.98 -4.99 18.91
C GLN A 318 -16.66 -5.00 17.53
N LEU A 319 -17.58 -5.94 17.26
CA LEU A 319 -18.09 -6.19 15.91
C LEU A 319 -19.32 -5.34 15.54
N LEU A 320 -20.25 -5.10 16.45
CA LEU A 320 -21.50 -4.39 16.13
C LEU A 320 -21.32 -3.02 15.45
N PRO A 321 -20.32 -2.18 15.82
CA PRO A 321 -20.09 -0.90 15.15
C PRO A 321 -19.87 -0.99 13.63
N TYR A 322 -19.36 -2.11 13.12
CA TYR A 322 -19.14 -2.34 11.69
C TYR A 322 -20.43 -2.65 10.93
N PHE A 323 -21.45 -3.16 11.63
CA PHE A 323 -22.71 -3.60 11.05
C PHE A 323 -23.81 -2.54 11.12
N GLU A 324 -23.69 -1.57 12.03
CA GLU A 324 -24.67 -0.49 12.16
C GLU A 324 -24.57 0.46 10.97
N ILE A 325 -25.65 0.55 10.19
CA ILE A 325 -25.79 1.54 9.12
C ILE A 325 -26.18 2.87 9.76
N ASP A 326 -25.32 3.88 9.64
CA ASP A 326 -25.65 5.24 10.09
C ASP A 326 -26.82 5.79 9.26
N ASN A 327 -28.04 5.72 9.79
CA ASN A 327 -29.24 6.29 9.18
C ASN A 327 -29.22 7.84 9.10
N LYS A 328 -28.10 8.49 9.44
CA LYS A 328 -27.95 9.96 9.50
C LYS A 328 -27.43 10.59 8.21
N LEU A 329 -27.15 9.81 7.17
CA LEU A 329 -26.73 10.30 5.86
C LEU A 329 -27.94 10.28 4.91
N HIS A 330 -28.83 11.25 5.05
CA HIS A 330 -29.89 11.56 4.08
C HIS A 330 -29.80 13.03 3.67
#